data_AF-A0A9E5R8X2-F1
#
_entry.id   AF-A0A9E5R8X2-F1
#
_cell.length_a   1.000
_cell.length_b   1.000
_cell.length_c   1.000
_cell.angle_alpha   90.00
_cell.angle_beta   90.00
_cell.angle_gamma   90.00
#
_symmetry.space_group_name_H-M   'P 1'
#
loop_
_entity.id
_entity.type
_entity.pdbx_description
1 polymer ?
#
loop_
_entity_poly.entity_id
_entity_poly.type
_entity_poly.pdbx_seq_one_letter_code
_entity_poly.pdbx_strand_id
1 'polypeptide(L)' 'MRLQLNRVAGESQLVLRIFAPGNLFLQEVPIGSGGEVITDALLLPVDGLYIIQVARREATFSPLSATYTLRAEAVSP' A
#
# COMPACT_ATOMS: atom_id res chain seq x y z
N MET A 1 5.79 3.73 -11.19
CA MET A 1 5.06 4.42 -10.09
C MET A 1 5.80 4.18 -8.79
N ARG A 2 5.90 5.18 -7.92
CA ARG A 2 6.42 5.04 -6.56
C ARG A 2 5.29 5.38 -5.58
N LEU A 3 5.14 4.58 -4.53
CA LEU A 3 4.18 4.85 -3.46
C LEU A 3 4.93 5.11 -2.16
N GLN A 4 4.49 6.12 -1.44
CA GLN A 4 4.91 6.39 -0.07
C GLN A 4 3.67 6.44 0.79
N LEU A 5 3.63 5.58 1.82
CA LEU A 5 2.59 5.54 2.82
C LEU A 5 3.22 5.86 4.17
N ASN A 6 2.67 6.82 4.88
CA ASN A 6 3.08 7.13 6.24
C ASN A 6 1.88 7.03 7.19
N ARG A 7 2.02 6.23 8.24
CA ARG A 7 1.05 6.09 9.31
C ARG A 7 1.21 7.25 10.28
N VAL A 8 0.15 8.04 10.38
CA VAL A 8 0.08 9.18 11.30
C VAL A 8 -0.31 8.72 12.71
N ALA A 9 -1.27 7.81 12.80
CA ALA A 9 -1.78 7.30 14.07
C ALA A 9 -2.50 5.94 13.91
N GLY A 10 -2.73 5.25 15.02
CA GLY A 10 -3.48 3.99 15.06
C GLY A 10 -2.60 2.75 14.89
N GLU A 11 -3.19 1.64 14.47
CA GLU A 11 -2.60 0.31 14.58
C GLU A 11 -1.43 0.00 13.65
N SER A 12 -0.60 -0.96 14.09
CA SER A 12 0.69 -1.29 13.48
C SER A 12 0.79 -2.75 13.04
N GLN A 13 -0.09 -3.22 12.15
CA GLN A 13 0.02 -4.54 11.49
C GLN A 13 -0.70 -4.57 10.14
N LEU A 14 -0.42 -3.57 9.30
CA LEU A 14 -1.04 -3.46 7.99
C LEU A 14 -0.07 -3.85 6.87
N VAL A 15 -0.63 -4.12 5.71
CA VAL A 15 0.09 -4.32 4.45
C VAL A 15 -0.52 -3.42 3.39
N LEU A 16 0.33 -2.93 2.50
CA LEU A 16 -0.07 -2.25 1.27
C LEU A 16 -0.08 -3.27 0.15
N ARG A 17 -1.24 -3.48 -0.48
CA ARG A 17 -1.40 -4.34 -1.65
C ARG A 17 -1.66 -3.50 -2.89
N ILE A 18 -1.05 -3.88 -4.00
CA ILE A 18 -1.19 -3.21 -5.28
C ILE A 18 -1.72 -4.21 -6.30
N PHE A 19 -2.80 -3.84 -6.98
CA PHE A 19 -3.41 -4.63 -8.03
C PHE A 19 -3.43 -3.85 -9.34
N ALA A 20 -3.10 -4.52 -10.44
CA ALA A 20 -3.25 -4.03 -11.79
C ALA A 20 -4.71 -4.14 -12.27
N PRO A 21 -5.02 -3.59 -13.46
CA PRO A 21 -6.32 -3.75 -14.09
C PRO A 21 -6.76 -5.23 -14.14
N GLY A 22 -8.02 -5.50 -13.84
CA GLY A 22 -8.55 -6.86 -13.74
C GLY A 22 -8.22 -7.57 -12.42
N ASN A 23 -7.84 -6.84 -11.37
CA ASN A 23 -7.49 -7.37 -10.04
C ASN A 23 -6.26 -8.28 -10.02
N LEU A 24 -5.34 -8.14 -10.98
CA LEU A 24 -4.08 -8.87 -10.98
C LEU A 24 -3.19 -8.37 -9.84
N PHE A 25 -2.86 -9.23 -8.88
CA PHE A 25 -1.95 -8.88 -7.78
C PHE A 25 -0.54 -8.61 -8.29
N LEU A 26 0.05 -7.47 -7.91
CA LEU A 26 1.41 -7.10 -8.26
C LEU A 26 2.37 -7.20 -7.08
N GLN A 27 1.98 -6.65 -5.94
CA GLN A 27 2.89 -6.51 -4.80
C GLN A 27 2.13 -6.41 -3.48
N GLU A 28 2.72 -6.94 -2.42
CA GLU A 28 2.36 -6.68 -1.03
C GLU A 28 3.59 -6.13 -0.31
N VAL A 29 3.41 -5.04 0.44
CA VAL A 29 4.48 -4.41 1.22
C VAL A 29 4.04 -4.30 2.68
N PRO A 30 4.80 -4.90 3.61
CA PRO A 30 4.65 -4.70 5.04
C PRO A 30 4.63 -3.23 5.46
N ILE A 31 3.62 -2.80 6.22
CA ILE A 31 3.66 -1.54 6.95
C ILE A 31 4.23 -1.83 8.33
N GLY A 32 5.55 -1.62 8.45
CA GLY A 32 6.30 -1.87 9.67
C GLY A 32 5.85 -0.97 10.83
N SER A 33 6.33 -1.30 12.04
CA SER A 33 6.06 -0.55 13.27
C SER A 33 6.54 0.90 13.20
N GLY A 34 7.55 1.21 12.37
CA GLY A 34 7.99 2.58 12.09
C GLY A 34 6.96 3.46 11.38
N GLY A 35 5.87 2.89 10.86
CA GLY A 35 4.75 3.64 10.28
C GLY A 35 4.96 4.13 8.86
N GLU A 36 6.21 4.24 8.40
CA GLU A 36 6.53 4.62 7.03
C GLU A 36 6.84 3.41 6.15
N VAL A 37 6.31 3.43 4.93
CA VAL A 37 6.62 2.52 3.83
C VAL A 37 6.86 3.33 2.58
N ILE A 38 8.00 3.10 1.95
CA ILE A 38 8.30 3.60 0.61
C ILE A 38 8.50 2.36 -0.25
N THR A 39 7.73 2.25 -1.33
CA THR A 39 7.95 1.19 -2.32
C THR A 39 9.10 1.60 -3.23
N ASP A 40 9.83 0.63 -3.74
CA ASP A 40 10.65 0.88 -4.93
C ASP A 40 9.79 1.35 -6.10
N ALA A 41 10.45 1.83 -7.16
CA ALA A 41 9.74 2.16 -8.40
C ALA A 41 9.13 0.89 -8.99
N LEU A 42 7.80 0.78 -8.90
CA LEU A 42 7.02 -0.28 -9.51
C LEU A 42 6.81 0.01 -11.00
N LEU A 43 7.27 -0.90 -11.86
CA LEU A 43 6.93 -0.89 -13.28
C LEU A 43 5.45 -1.28 -13.43
N LEU A 44 4.69 -0.41 -14.11
CA LEU A 44 3.28 -0.67 -14.41
C LEU A 44 3.21 -1.52 -15.68
N PRO A 45 2.70 -2.77 -15.63
CA PRO A 45 2.75 -3.68 -16.77
C PRO A 45 1.83 -3.29 -17.93
N VAL A 46 0.77 -2.52 -17.65
CA VAL A 46 -0.26 -2.14 -18.63
C VAL A 46 -0.85 -0.78 -18.24
N ASP A 47 -1.45 -0.07 -19.20
CA ASP A 47 -2.24 1.11 -18.88
C ASP A 47 -3.61 0.72 -18.30
N GLY A 48 -4.08 1.45 -17.29
CA GLY A 48 -5.43 1.28 -16.76
C GLY A 48 -5.60 1.66 -15.29
N LEU A 49 -6.69 1.19 -14.70
CA LEU A 49 -7.02 1.42 -13.30
C LEU A 49 -6.27 0.47 -12.38
N TYR A 50 -5.49 1.04 -11.47
CA TYR A 50 -4.80 0.33 -10.40
C TYR A 50 -5.52 0.50 -9.08
N ILE A 51 -5.51 -0.55 -8.26
CA ILE A 51 -6.08 -0.53 -6.91
C ILE A 51 -4.94 -0.59 -5.91
N ILE A 52 -4.90 0.40 -5.02
CA ILE A 52 -4.03 0.42 -3.85
C ILE A 52 -4.89 0.14 -2.64
N GLN A 53 -4.62 -0.97 -1.96
CA GLN A 53 -5.39 -1.43 -0.82
C GLN A 53 -4.51 -1.47 0.42
N VAL A 54 -4.92 -0.78 1.47
CA VAL A 54 -4.36 -0.97 2.80
C VAL A 54 -5.21 -2.03 3.50
N ALA A 55 -4.58 -3.15 3.86
CA ALA A 55 -5.24 -4.30 4.49
C ALA A 55 -4.51 -4.71 5.76
N ARG A 56 -5.18 -5.48 6.64
CA ARG A 56 -4.48 -6.11 7.76
C ARG A 56 -3.64 -7.28 7.27
N ARG A 57 -2.50 -7.49 7.93
CA ARG A 57 -1.72 -8.72 7.75
C ARG A 57 -2.46 -9.93 8.31
N GLU A 58 -3.13 -9.77 9.46
CA GLU A 58 -3.83 -10.85 10.15
C GLU A 58 -5.31 -10.54 10.40
N ALA A 59 -6.13 -11.58 10.36
CA ALA A 59 -7.57 -11.50 10.62
C ALA A 59 -7.85 -11.52 12.13
N THR A 60 -7.63 -10.39 12.81
CA THR A 60 -8.09 -10.19 14.19
C THR A 60 -9.46 -9.52 14.21
N PHE A 61 -10.34 -9.96 15.11
CA PHE A 61 -11.74 -9.51 15.20
C PHE A 61 -11.94 -8.13 15.83
N SER A 62 -10.90 -7.46 16.32
CA SER A 62 -11.03 -6.15 16.94
C SER A 62 -11.16 -5.05 15.87
N PRO A 63 -12.09 -4.09 15.98
CA PRO A 63 -12.09 -2.91 15.12
C PRO A 63 -10.78 -2.14 15.32
N LEU A 64 -10.11 -1.81 14.22
CA LEU A 64 -8.87 -1.03 14.22
C LEU A 64 -9.10 0.15 13.30
N SER A 65 -8.78 1.33 13.83
CA SER A 65 -8.71 2.57 13.07
C SER A 65 -7.26 3.00 12.99
N ALA A 66 -6.84 3.42 11.80
CA ALA A 66 -5.56 4.05 11.63
C ALA A 66 -5.64 5.12 10.54
N THR A 67 -4.85 6.17 10.73
CA THR A 67 -4.79 7.31 9.82
C THR A 67 -3.48 7.25 9.06
N TYR A 68 -3.57 7.41 7.74
CA TYR A 68 -2.43 7.34 6.85
C TYR A 68 -2.43 8.52 5.89
N THR A 69 -1.24 8.97 5.51
CA THR A 69 -1.03 9.77 4.31
C THR A 69 -0.46 8.87 3.22
N LEU A 70 -1.11 8.84 2.05
CA LEU A 70 -0.63 8.14 0.86
C LEU A 70 -0.21 9.18 -0.18
N ARG A 71 1.03 9.04 -0.67
CA ARG A 71 1.53 9.77 -1.84
C ARG A 71 1.83 8.76 -2.94
N ALA A 72 1.30 9.04 -4.12
CA ALA A 72 1.57 8.26 -5.33
C ALA A 72 2.23 9.17 -6.36
N GLU A 73 3.35 8.71 -6.91
CA GLU A 73 4.11 9.46 -7.90
C GLU A 73 4.29 8.63 -9.16
N ALA A 74 3.99 9.23 -10.31
CA ALA A 74 4.45 8.71 -11.58
C ALA A 74 5.98 8.85 -11.63
N VAL A 75 6.66 7.77 -12.00
CA VAL A 75 8.12 7.77 -12.16
C VAL A 75 8.36 7.45 -13.62
N SER A 76 8.95 8.41 -14.33
CA SER A 76 9.48 8.17 -15.67
C SER A 76 10.77 7.35 -15.56
N PRO A 77 11.01 6.40 -16.47
CA PRO A 77 12.30 5.70 -16.54
C PRO A 77 13.46 6.67 -16.77
#